data_AF-A0A1Q7R2H9-F1
#
_entry.id   AF-A0A1Q7R2H9-F1
#
_cell.length_a   1.000
_cell.length_b   1.000
_cell.length_c   1.000
_cell.angle_alpha   90.00
_cell.angle_beta   90.00
_cell.angle_gamma   90.00
#
_symmetry.space_group_name_H-M   'P 1'
#
loop_
_entity.id
_entity.type
_entity.pdbx_description
1 polymer ?
#
loop_
_entity_poly.entity_id
_entity_poly.type
_entity_poly.pdbx_seq_one_letter_code
_entity_poly.pdbx_strand_id
1 'polypeptide(L)'
;MPKPTKQDAQLLLTFMDIFLSGPVREARKWWRTLPEGLSLEEFEQKFPRGSDGWEHLTTMAIFWEAAGSLMRRGLLSQDLAFDTFMDGPPWSKVERIIRDRREREQAPAEGENFEWIAKRARAWVERREAQIHRASARTKSHGK
;
A
#
# COMPACT_ATOMS: atom_id res chain seq x y z
N MET A 1 12.12 15.87 6.86
CA MET A 1 12.12 14.50 7.42
C MET A 1 13.56 14.13 7.77
N PRO A 2 13.80 13.31 8.80
CA PRO A 2 15.14 12.85 9.12
C PRO A 2 15.75 12.10 7.94
N LYS A 3 17.07 12.15 7.80
CA LYS A 3 17.79 11.44 6.75
C LYS A 3 17.62 9.92 6.96
N PRO A 4 17.32 9.12 5.92
CA PRO A 4 17.23 7.67 6.05
C PRO A 4 18.52 7.07 6.63
N THR A 5 18.36 6.04 7.46
CA THR A 5 19.44 5.34 8.15
C THR A 5 19.73 3.98 7.50
N LYS A 6 20.81 3.32 7.93
CA LYS A 6 21.09 1.93 7.54
C LYS A 6 20.02 0.95 8.04
N GLN A 7 19.36 1.26 9.17
CA GLN A 7 18.28 0.44 9.71
C GLN A 7 17.02 0.54 8.83
N ASP A 8 16.70 1.73 8.32
CA ASP A 8 15.63 1.91 7.33
C ASP A 8 15.89 1.07 6.08
N ALA A 9 17.11 1.10 5.56
CA ALA A 9 17.50 0.31 4.39
C ALA A 9 17.36 -1.19 4.66
N GLN A 10 17.80 -1.68 5.82
CA GLN A 10 17.65 -3.09 6.17
C GLN A 10 16.18 -3.50 6.28
N LEU A 11 15.33 -2.67 6.91
CA LEU A 11 13.89 -2.94 6.99
C LEU A 11 13.26 -2.97 5.59
N LEU A 12 13.62 -2.03 4.71
CA LEU A 12 13.13 -2.01 3.33
C LEU A 12 13.52 -3.28 2.56
N LEU A 13 14.76 -3.74 2.69
CA LEU A 13 15.22 -4.97 2.06
C LEU A 13 14.51 -6.21 2.60
N THR A 14 14.21 -6.26 3.90
CA THR A 14 13.39 -7.33 4.49
C THR A 14 11.96 -7.31 3.93
N PHE A 15 11.34 -6.14 3.82
CA PHE A 15 10.04 -6.02 3.17
C PHE A 15 10.09 -6.40 1.69
N MET A 16 11.18 -6.10 0.99
CA MET A 16 11.38 -6.48 -0.41
C MET A 16 11.42 -8.00 -0.56
N ASP A 17 12.16 -8.69 0.31
CA ASP A 17 12.21 -10.15 0.33
C ASP A 17 10.82 -10.76 0.56
N ILE A 18 10.09 -10.25 1.56
CA ILE A 18 8.69 -10.66 1.83
C ILE A 18 7.79 -10.38 0.60
N PHE A 19 7.93 -9.22 -0.02
CA PHE A 19 7.12 -8.82 -1.18
C PHE A 19 7.36 -9.72 -2.41
N LEU A 20 8.59 -10.24 -2.54
CA LEU A 20 9.00 -11.13 -3.62
C LEU A 20 8.76 -12.62 -3.31
N SER A 21 8.43 -12.95 -2.06
CA SER A 21 8.07 -14.32 -1.65
C SER A 21 6.90 -14.88 -2.46
N GLY A 22 6.86 -16.21 -2.60
CA GLY A 22 5.79 -16.92 -3.33
C GLY A 22 4.37 -16.51 -2.90
N PRO A 23 4.02 -16.60 -1.60
CA PRO A 23 2.68 -16.27 -1.13
C PRO A 23 2.24 -14.83 -1.45
N VAL A 24 3.10 -13.84 -1.17
CA VAL A 24 2.77 -12.42 -1.44
C VAL A 24 2.71 -12.17 -2.94
N ARG A 25 3.59 -12.77 -3.74
CA ARG A 25 3.55 -12.64 -5.20
C ARG A 25 2.26 -13.18 -5.80
N GLU A 26 1.81 -14.37 -5.38
CA GLU A 26 0.55 -14.93 -5.87
C GLU A 26 -0.65 -14.10 -5.40
N ALA A 27 -0.67 -13.66 -4.14
CA ALA A 27 -1.70 -12.74 -3.66
C ALA A 27 -1.75 -11.43 -4.47
N ARG A 28 -0.59 -10.84 -4.80
CA ARG A 28 -0.51 -9.65 -5.67
C ARG A 28 -1.04 -9.89 -7.08
N LYS A 29 -0.78 -11.07 -7.66
CA LYS A 29 -1.33 -11.41 -8.98
C LYS A 29 -2.86 -11.50 -8.90
N TRP A 30 -3.39 -12.20 -7.91
CA TRP A 30 -4.83 -12.32 -7.70
C TRP A 30 -5.49 -10.96 -7.41
N TRP A 31 -4.86 -10.09 -6.63
CA TRP A 31 -5.37 -8.73 -6.34
C TRP A 31 -5.67 -7.90 -7.60
N ARG A 32 -4.93 -8.12 -8.70
CA ARG A 32 -5.19 -7.43 -9.97
C ARG A 32 -6.50 -7.86 -10.62
N THR A 33 -7.01 -9.05 -10.30
CA THR A 33 -8.27 -9.58 -10.84
C THR A 33 -9.48 -9.24 -9.96
N LEU A 34 -9.25 -8.79 -8.72
CA LEU A 34 -10.32 -8.38 -7.80
C LEU A 34 -11.00 -7.10 -8.33
N PRO A 35 -12.33 -7.09 -8.53
CA PRO A 35 -13.04 -5.90 -8.97
C PRO A 35 -13.04 -4.84 -7.86
N GLU A 36 -13.11 -3.57 -8.26
CA GLU A 36 -13.25 -2.47 -7.32
C GLU A 36 -14.69 -2.37 -6.80
N GLY A 37 -14.87 -1.78 -5.61
CA GLY A 37 -16.20 -1.46 -5.09
C GLY A 37 -17.02 -2.63 -4.56
N LEU A 38 -16.42 -3.82 -4.38
CA LEU A 38 -17.06 -4.96 -3.70
C LEU A 38 -17.47 -4.58 -2.28
N SER A 39 -18.71 -4.91 -1.91
CA SER A 39 -19.12 -4.98 -0.51
C SER A 39 -18.47 -6.15 0.22
N LEU A 40 -18.45 -6.08 1.55
CA LEU A 40 -18.00 -7.20 2.38
C LEU A 40 -18.86 -8.46 2.14
N GLU A 41 -20.17 -8.30 1.95
CA GLU A 41 -21.08 -9.43 1.71
C GLU A 41 -20.80 -10.09 0.35
N GLU A 42 -20.71 -9.32 -0.73
CA GLU A 42 -20.36 -9.85 -2.06
C GLU A 42 -18.98 -10.53 -2.05
N PHE A 43 -18.03 -9.95 -1.31
CA PHE A 43 -16.71 -10.54 -1.12
C PHE A 43 -16.79 -11.89 -0.41
N GLU A 44 -17.46 -11.98 0.74
CA GLU A 44 -17.59 -13.22 1.52
C GLU A 44 -18.39 -14.31 0.79
N GLN A 45 -19.38 -13.93 -0.03
CA GLN A 45 -20.10 -14.87 -0.89
C GLN A 45 -19.20 -15.46 -1.98
N LYS A 46 -18.35 -14.64 -2.62
CA LYS A 46 -17.46 -15.08 -3.70
C LYS A 46 -16.20 -15.78 -3.18
N PHE A 47 -15.69 -15.35 -2.05
CA PHE A 47 -14.46 -15.80 -1.43
C PHE A 47 -14.70 -16.07 0.05
N PRO A 48 -15.37 -17.20 0.38
CA PRO A 48 -15.66 -17.54 1.77
C PRO A 48 -14.36 -17.76 2.56
N ARG A 49 -14.45 -17.66 3.90
CA ARG A 49 -13.31 -17.90 4.80
C ARG A 49 -12.67 -19.25 4.50
N GLY A 50 -11.34 -19.27 4.41
CA GLY A 50 -10.55 -20.45 4.05
C GLY A 50 -10.42 -20.71 2.55
N SER A 51 -11.05 -19.91 1.68
CA SER A 51 -10.77 -19.93 0.24
C SER A 51 -9.46 -19.21 -0.09
N ASP A 52 -8.86 -19.55 -1.22
CA ASP A 52 -7.64 -18.89 -1.71
C ASP A 52 -7.81 -17.36 -1.83
N GLY A 53 -8.99 -16.90 -2.27
CA GLY A 53 -9.27 -15.47 -2.38
C GLY A 53 -9.30 -14.76 -1.03
N TRP A 54 -9.85 -15.42 0.01
CA TRP A 54 -9.82 -14.92 1.38
C TRP A 54 -8.38 -14.81 1.90
N GLU A 55 -7.57 -15.84 1.68
CA GLU A 55 -6.16 -15.87 2.10
C GLU A 55 -5.30 -14.83 1.34
N HIS A 56 -5.55 -14.65 0.04
CA HIS A 56 -4.88 -13.62 -0.76
C HIS A 56 -5.22 -12.19 -0.32
N LEU A 57 -6.49 -11.92 0.00
CA LEU A 57 -6.90 -10.64 0.58
C LEU A 57 -6.16 -10.40 1.91
N THR A 58 -6.22 -11.37 2.80
CA THR A 58 -5.65 -11.30 4.15
C THR A 58 -4.14 -11.10 4.12
N THR A 59 -3.43 -11.85 3.28
CA THR A 59 -1.96 -11.75 3.10
C THR A 59 -1.53 -10.33 2.75
N MET A 60 -2.21 -9.73 1.77
CA MET A 60 -1.90 -8.37 1.31
C MET A 60 -2.32 -7.30 2.31
N ALA A 61 -3.45 -7.48 3.00
CA ALA A 61 -3.89 -6.59 4.06
C ALA A 61 -2.86 -6.55 5.20
N ILE A 62 -2.37 -7.71 5.65
CA ILE A 62 -1.33 -7.81 6.70
C ILE A 62 -0.03 -7.11 6.25
N PHE A 63 0.41 -7.36 5.02
CA PHE A 63 1.63 -6.75 4.48
C PHE A 63 1.56 -5.22 4.52
N TRP A 64 0.47 -4.64 4.02
CA TRP A 64 0.31 -3.18 3.95
C TRP A 64 -0.03 -2.53 5.28
N GLU A 65 -0.78 -3.21 6.16
CA GLU A 65 -0.96 -2.78 7.55
C GLU A 65 0.37 -2.68 8.29
N ALA A 66 1.23 -3.70 8.18
CA ALA A 66 2.54 -3.70 8.81
C ALA A 66 3.44 -2.59 8.26
N ALA A 67 3.52 -2.46 6.93
CA ALA A 67 4.29 -1.39 6.29
C ALA A 67 3.80 0.00 6.73
N GLY A 68 2.48 0.21 6.73
CA GLY A 68 1.87 1.47 7.15
C GLY A 68 2.15 1.81 8.61
N SER A 69 2.05 0.83 9.51
CA SER A 69 2.30 1.03 10.94
C SER A 69 3.75 1.45 11.21
N LEU A 70 4.72 0.81 10.56
CA LEU A 70 6.14 1.15 10.71
C LEU A 70 6.45 2.54 10.16
N MET A 71 5.93 2.88 8.99
CA MET A 71 6.12 4.21 8.40
C MET A 71 5.43 5.32 9.21
N ARG A 72 4.22 5.06 9.72
CA ARG A 72 3.45 6.00 10.55
C ARG A 72 4.15 6.34 11.85
N ARG A 73 4.92 5.39 12.39
CA ARG A 73 5.74 5.54 13.61
C ARG A 73 7.15 6.05 13.34
N GLY A 74 7.52 6.31 12.08
CA GLY A 74 8.84 6.79 11.70
C GLY A 74 9.96 5.76 11.82
N LEU A 75 9.61 4.46 11.87
CA LEU A 75 10.57 3.35 11.93
C LEU A 75 11.09 2.95 10.55
N LEU A 76 10.32 3.26 9.50
CA LEU A 76 10.71 3.12 8.11
C LEU A 76 10.50 4.45 7.39
N SER A 77 11.55 5.00 6.80
CA SER A 77 11.50 6.23 6.03
C SER A 77 10.53 6.12 4.84
N GLN A 78 9.51 7.00 4.84
CA GLN A 78 8.52 7.11 3.77
C GLN A 78 9.17 7.45 2.43
N ASP A 79 10.09 8.42 2.40
CA ASP A 79 10.74 8.83 1.16
C ASP A 79 11.58 7.70 0.56
N LEU A 80 12.30 6.95 1.41
CA LEU A 80 13.10 5.82 0.95
C LEU A 80 12.20 4.69 0.42
N ALA A 81 11.10 4.39 1.11
CA ALA A 81 10.21 3.31 0.70
C ALA A 81 9.42 3.66 -0.57
N PHE A 82 8.78 4.83 -0.63
CA PHE A 82 7.94 5.24 -1.76
C PHE A 82 8.74 5.47 -3.05
N ASP A 83 10.04 5.76 -2.97
CA ASP A 83 10.94 5.83 -4.14
C ASP A 83 11.32 4.45 -4.71
N THR A 84 10.71 3.36 -4.22
CA THR A 84 11.00 1.97 -4.62
C THR A 84 9.73 1.18 -4.97
N PHE A 85 9.67 -0.12 -4.61
CA PHE A 85 8.56 -1.03 -4.89
C PHE A 85 7.32 -0.81 -4.01
N MET A 86 7.40 0.10 -3.03
CA MET A 86 6.32 0.43 -2.10
C MET A 86 5.48 1.63 -2.59
N ASP A 87 5.48 1.90 -3.90
CA ASP A 87 4.84 3.06 -4.56
C ASP A 87 3.35 3.25 -4.27
N GLY A 88 2.66 2.21 -3.79
CA GLY A 88 1.42 2.37 -3.03
C GLY A 88 0.53 1.13 -3.05
N PRO A 89 -0.28 0.91 -2.02
CA PRO A 89 -1.21 -0.20 -2.01
C PRO A 89 -2.50 0.13 -2.82
N PRO A 90 -3.14 -0.87 -3.45
CA PRO A 90 -4.38 -0.66 -4.21
C PRO A 90 -5.61 -0.60 -3.28
N TRP A 91 -5.68 0.46 -2.48
CA TRP A 91 -6.74 0.71 -1.50
C TRP A 91 -8.14 0.74 -2.11
N SER A 92 -8.32 1.29 -3.31
CA SER A 92 -9.62 1.37 -4.00
C SER A 92 -10.32 0.02 -4.15
N LYS A 93 -9.56 -1.07 -4.24
CA LYS A 93 -10.10 -2.43 -4.37
C LYS A 93 -10.73 -2.96 -3.09
N VAL A 94 -10.28 -2.48 -1.92
CA VAL A 94 -10.61 -3.06 -0.61
C VAL A 94 -11.26 -2.07 0.35
N GLU A 95 -11.31 -0.79 -0.01
CA GLU A 95 -11.84 0.29 0.82
C GLU A 95 -13.25 0.00 1.34
N ARG A 96 -14.15 -0.41 0.43
CA ARG A 96 -15.53 -0.74 0.80
C ARG A 96 -15.59 -1.98 1.69
N ILE A 97 -14.84 -3.04 1.37
CA ILE A 97 -14.77 -4.27 2.18
C ILE A 97 -14.35 -3.93 3.62
N ILE A 98 -13.29 -3.13 3.78
CA ILE A 98 -12.77 -2.73 5.10
C ILE A 98 -13.77 -1.82 5.82
N ARG A 99 -14.38 -0.85 5.13
CA ARG A 99 -15.40 0.03 5.73
C ARG A 99 -16.61 -0.76 6.23
N ASP A 100 -17.17 -1.61 5.39
CA ASP A 100 -18.32 -2.44 5.74
C ASP A 100 -17.96 -3.37 6.92
N ARG A 101 -16.71 -3.85 7.01
CA ARG A 101 -16.22 -4.66 8.14
C ARG A 101 -16.07 -3.85 9.43
N ARG A 102 -15.56 -2.62 9.37
CA ARG A 102 -15.51 -1.69 10.52
C ARG A 102 -16.90 -1.48 11.11
N GLU A 103 -17.90 -1.26 10.25
CA GLU A 103 -19.29 -1.05 10.65
C GLU A 103 -19.89 -2.31 11.29
N ARG A 104 -19.74 -3.46 10.61
CA ARG A 104 -20.30 -4.74 11.08
C ARG A 104 -19.70 -5.20 12.40
N GLU A 105 -18.37 -5.12 12.52
CA GLU A 105 -17.63 -5.64 13.67
C GLU A 105 -17.41 -4.59 14.77
N GLN A 106 -17.92 -3.37 14.61
CA GLN A 106 -17.69 -2.23 15.51
C GLN A 106 -16.20 -1.98 15.79
N ALA A 107 -15.35 -2.16 14.76
CA ALA A 107 -13.90 -2.15 14.85
C ALA A 107 -13.29 -0.94 14.11
N PRO A 108 -13.36 0.29 14.65
CA PRO A 108 -12.98 1.51 13.93
C PRO A 108 -11.51 1.56 13.51
N ALA A 109 -10.63 0.83 14.21
CA ALA A 109 -9.19 0.79 13.92
C ALA A 109 -8.83 -0.20 12.79
N GLU A 110 -9.77 -1.02 12.33
CA GLU A 110 -9.46 -2.02 11.31
C GLU A 110 -8.97 -1.38 10.01
N GLY A 111 -7.86 -1.86 9.46
CA GLY A 111 -7.35 -1.35 8.18
C GLY A 111 -6.83 0.10 8.25
N GLU A 112 -6.62 0.67 9.45
CA GLU A 112 -6.26 2.09 9.59
C GLU A 112 -4.88 2.43 9.00
N ASN A 113 -3.89 1.53 9.09
CA ASN A 113 -2.53 1.84 8.64
C ASN A 113 -2.37 1.59 7.16
N PHE A 114 -3.12 0.63 6.61
CA PHE A 114 -3.26 0.39 5.20
C PHE A 114 -3.97 1.60 4.55
N GLU A 115 -5.08 2.08 5.10
CA GLU A 115 -5.71 3.31 4.62
C GLU A 115 -4.74 4.50 4.67
N TRP A 116 -4.01 4.63 5.78
CA TRP A 116 -3.04 5.70 5.98
C TRP A 116 -1.91 5.65 4.94
N ILE A 117 -1.28 4.50 4.72
CA ILE A 117 -0.16 4.38 3.77
C ILE A 117 -0.63 4.58 2.33
N ALA A 118 -1.86 4.16 1.99
CA ALA A 118 -2.47 4.43 0.70
C ALA A 118 -2.63 5.93 0.40
N LYS A 119 -3.03 6.72 1.40
CA LYS A 119 -3.13 8.19 1.27
C LYS A 119 -1.75 8.82 1.15
N ARG A 120 -0.76 8.33 1.91
CA ARG A 120 0.61 8.85 1.90
C ARG A 120 1.33 8.59 0.58
N ALA A 121 1.17 7.39 0.04
CA ALA A 121 1.73 6.99 -1.25
C ALA A 121 1.22 7.89 -2.39
N ARG A 122 -0.10 8.07 -2.51
CA ARG A 122 -0.71 8.99 -3.49
C ARG A 122 -0.16 10.41 -3.41
N ALA A 123 -0.13 10.98 -2.19
CA ALA A 123 0.43 12.31 -1.98
C ALA A 123 1.93 12.39 -2.28
N TRP A 124 2.68 11.30 -2.11
CA TRP A 124 4.10 11.25 -2.47
C TRP A 124 4.29 11.26 -3.99
N VAL A 125 3.54 10.43 -4.72
CA VAL A 125 3.56 10.36 -6.19
C VAL A 125 3.21 11.71 -6.81
N GLU A 126 2.09 12.32 -6.41
CA GLU A 126 1.66 13.64 -6.90
C GLU A 126 2.76 14.71 -6.72
N ARG A 127 3.41 14.73 -5.55
CA ARG A 127 4.51 15.65 -5.28
C ARG A 127 5.72 15.36 -6.16
N ARG A 128 6.08 14.09 -6.34
CA ARG A 128 7.25 13.68 -7.11
C ARG A 128 7.07 14.02 -8.60
N GLU A 129 5.92 13.72 -9.16
CA GLU A 129 5.58 14.06 -10.55
C GLU A 129 5.60 15.58 -10.79
N ALA A 130 4.99 16.35 -9.88
CA ALA A 130 5.01 17.82 -9.96
C ALA A 130 6.44 18.40 -9.94
N GLN A 131 7.34 17.83 -9.13
CA GLN A 131 8.75 18.23 -9.10
C GLN A 131 9.47 17.92 -10.42
N ILE A 132 9.25 16.73 -10.98
CA ILE A 132 9.84 16.32 -12.26
C ILE A 132 9.37 17.26 -13.38
N HIS A 133 8.06 17.53 -13.48
CA HIS A 133 7.51 18.43 -14.50
C HIS A 133 8.08 19.85 -14.40
N ARG A 134 8.22 20.40 -13.19
CA ARG A 134 8.84 21.72 -12.97
C ARG A 134 10.31 21.76 -13.38
N ALA A 135 11.07 20.70 -13.06
CA ALA A 135 12.46 20.59 -13.46
C ALA A 135 12.60 20.56 -14.99
N SER A 136 11.79 19.74 -15.68
CA SER A 136 11.78 19.67 -17.14
C SER A 136 11.40 20.99 -17.81
N ALA A 137 10.46 21.76 -17.23
CA ALA A 137 10.08 23.06 -17.74
C ALA A 137 11.20 24.10 -17.61
N ARG A 138 11.95 24.10 -16.49
CA ARG A 138 13.10 24.98 -16.27
C ARG A 138 14.24 24.71 -17.26
N THR A 139 14.56 23.44 -17.51
CA THR A 139 15.61 23.06 -18.48
C THR A 139 15.28 23.53 -19.89
N LYS A 140 14.00 23.45 -20.32
CA LYS A 140 13.56 23.96 -21.63
C LYS A 140 13.63 25.48 -21.76
N SER A 141 13.51 26.22 -20.65
CA SER A 141 13.56 27.69 -20.65
C SER A 141 14.98 28.28 -20.67
N HIS A 142 16.01 27.51 -20.27
CA HIS A 142 17.42 27.96 -20.25
C HIS A 142 18.20 27.50 -21.50
N GLY A 143 17.57 26.73 -22.38
CA GLY A 143 18.12 26.28 -23.67
C GLY A 143 17.62 27.08 -24.88
N LYS A 144 17.03 28.26 -24.67
CA LYS A 144 16.64 29.22 -25.70
C LYS A 144 17.41 30.52 -25.50
#